data_AF-A0A845RZ75-F1
#
_entry.id   AF-A0A845RZ75-F1
#
_cell.length_a   1.000
_cell.length_b   1.000
_cell.length_c   1.000
_cell.angle_alpha   90.00
_cell.angle_beta   90.00
_cell.angle_gamma   90.00
#
_symmetry.space_group_name_H-M   'P 1'
#
loop_
_entity.id
_entity.type
_entity.pdbx_description
1 polymer ?
#
loop_
_entity_poly.entity_id
_entity_poly.type
_entity_poly.pdbx_seq_one_letter_code
_entity_poly.pdbx_strand_id
1 'polypeptide(L)'
;KIQKNNLKDFKYIIWVKNINKVNHNPTIIIANEFFDAFPIKQFFKESNNWYEQCIGFKNSNKKNITYYKNKINNNSIKKYSKFYNINKSKILEYPNNIETYLNSISKIIKNNNGIFLMFDYGYSSVIGKNTIRAIKKHKVVDLLKEYTDCDITFDINFNILKNIFKRNNIQNIGTVSQNFFLQKLGIMERADRIIKNQDAVTIKNLILSINKLINPKEMGNAFHALAFSNKNCKFNLGFI
;
A
#
# COMPACT_ATOMS: atom_id res chain seq x y z
N LYS A 1 8.93 19.25 8.97
CA LYS A 1 9.18 20.72 8.98
C LYS A 1 8.42 21.41 7.84
N ILE A 2 8.53 20.93 6.60
CA ILE A 2 7.79 21.48 5.44
C ILE A 2 6.26 21.45 5.64
N GLN A 3 5.68 20.31 6.04
CA GLN A 3 4.23 20.22 6.22
C GLN A 3 3.69 21.18 7.30
N LYS A 4 4.43 21.38 8.40
CA LYS A 4 4.09 22.36 9.45
C LYS A 4 4.08 23.79 8.91
N ASN A 5 5.02 24.11 8.03
CA ASN A 5 5.09 25.43 7.41
C ASN A 5 3.94 25.66 6.43
N ASN A 6 3.65 24.69 5.56
CA ASN A 6 2.60 24.80 4.53
C ASN A 6 1.20 24.86 5.13
N LEU A 7 1.02 24.36 6.36
CA LEU A 7 -0.27 24.29 7.02
C LEU A 7 -0.37 25.18 8.26
N LYS A 8 0.55 26.13 8.43
CA LYS A 8 0.63 26.99 9.63
C LYS A 8 -0.62 27.84 9.86
N ASP A 9 -1.35 28.18 8.80
CA ASP A 9 -2.52 29.06 8.86
C ASP A 9 -3.81 28.31 9.27
N PHE A 10 -3.77 26.98 9.34
CA PHE A 10 -4.90 26.16 9.78
C PHE A 10 -4.86 25.93 11.30
N LYS A 11 -5.95 26.31 11.97
CA LYS A 11 -6.03 26.32 13.45
C LYS A 11 -6.08 24.94 14.11
N TYR A 12 -6.55 23.91 13.41
CA TYR A 12 -6.87 22.59 14.00
C TYR A 12 -5.98 21.47 13.47
N ILE A 13 -4.66 21.66 13.54
CA ILE A 13 -3.69 20.66 13.10
C ILE A 13 -2.87 20.14 14.27
N ILE A 14 -2.95 18.83 14.46
CA ILE A 14 -2.22 18.12 15.50
C ILE A 14 -1.29 17.10 14.84
N TRP A 15 0.01 17.20 15.14
CA TRP A 15 1.02 16.27 14.65
C TRP A 15 1.26 15.18 15.68
N VAL A 16 0.89 13.94 15.35
CA VAL A 16 1.08 12.79 16.23
C VAL A 16 2.19 11.88 15.71
N LYS A 17 2.97 11.30 16.62
CA LYS A 17 3.99 10.28 16.27
C LYS A 17 3.39 8.87 16.14
N ASN A 18 2.19 8.66 16.67
CA ASN A 18 1.54 7.35 16.72
C ASN A 18 0.03 7.52 16.54
N ILE A 19 -0.56 6.67 15.70
CA ILE A 19 -1.98 6.70 15.36
C ILE A 19 -2.90 6.47 16.57
N ASN A 20 -2.40 5.83 17.64
CA ASN A 20 -3.15 5.59 18.87
C ASN A 20 -3.41 6.87 19.70
N LYS A 21 -2.86 8.03 19.31
CA LYS A 21 -3.08 9.33 19.97
C LYS A 21 -4.21 10.15 19.34
N VAL A 22 -5.02 9.55 18.47
CA VAL A 22 -6.18 10.20 17.86
C VAL A 22 -7.33 10.26 18.88
N ASN A 23 -8.13 11.33 18.83
CA ASN A 23 -9.29 11.53 19.70
C ASN A 23 -10.45 10.57 19.37
N HIS A 24 -11.56 10.65 20.12
CA HIS A 24 -12.72 9.76 19.97
C HIS A 24 -13.84 10.30 19.05
N ASN A 25 -13.50 11.21 18.14
CA ASN A 25 -14.48 11.83 17.24
C ASN A 25 -14.66 11.01 15.96
N PRO A 26 -15.79 11.12 15.23
CA PRO A 26 -15.92 10.63 13.86
C PRO A 26 -14.67 10.86 13.01
N THR A 27 -14.06 9.78 12.52
CA THR A 27 -12.71 9.82 11.93
C THR A 27 -12.67 9.25 10.51
N ILE A 28 -12.08 10.00 9.57
CA ILE A 28 -11.64 9.48 8.27
C ILE A 28 -10.12 9.33 8.31
N ILE A 29 -9.64 8.13 8.03
CA ILE A 29 -8.22 7.81 7.96
C ILE A 29 -7.86 7.60 6.50
N ILE A 30 -6.90 8.37 5.98
CA ILE A 30 -6.42 8.27 4.60
C ILE A 30 -4.98 7.80 4.60
N ALA A 31 -4.68 6.76 3.82
CA ALA A 31 -3.33 6.22 3.63
C ALA A 31 -3.03 6.12 2.13
N ASN A 32 -2.13 6.96 1.61
CA ASN A 32 -1.69 6.92 0.21
C ASN A 32 -0.22 6.53 0.17
N GLU A 33 0.13 5.41 -0.49
CA GLU A 33 1.50 4.86 -0.55
C GLU A 33 2.11 4.69 0.85
N PHE A 34 1.30 4.18 1.78
CA PHE A 34 1.76 3.99 3.16
C PHE A 34 2.25 2.56 3.39
N PHE A 35 1.59 1.56 2.79
CA PHE A 35 1.88 0.17 3.10
C PHE A 35 2.95 -0.41 2.19
N ASP A 36 3.07 0.04 0.95
CA ASP A 36 4.14 -0.40 0.04
C ASP A 36 5.55 -0.02 0.52
N ALA A 37 5.66 0.95 1.41
CA ALA A 37 6.90 1.33 2.09
C ALA A 37 7.22 0.45 3.31
N PHE A 38 6.36 -0.51 3.68
CA PHE A 38 6.62 -1.35 4.85
C PHE A 38 7.84 -2.26 4.62
N PRO A 39 8.70 -2.48 5.64
CA PRO A 39 9.71 -3.52 5.57
C PRO A 39 9.03 -4.89 5.39
N ILE A 40 9.52 -5.71 4.47
CA ILE A 40 8.90 -7.00 4.18
C ILE A 40 9.84 -8.18 4.41
N LYS A 41 9.24 -9.33 4.73
CA LYS A 41 9.87 -10.64 4.62
C LYS A 41 9.48 -11.28 3.30
N GLN A 42 10.45 -11.87 2.62
CA GLN A 42 10.24 -12.63 1.40
C GLN A 42 10.66 -14.09 1.63
N PHE A 43 9.81 -15.03 1.22
CA PHE A 43 10.05 -16.46 1.38
C PHE A 43 9.93 -17.18 0.05
N PHE A 44 10.86 -18.08 -0.26
CA PHE A 44 10.86 -18.91 -1.47
C PHE A 44 10.70 -20.39 -1.13
N LYS A 45 9.96 -21.11 -1.97
CA LYS A 45 9.79 -22.57 -1.88
C LYS A 45 10.65 -23.28 -2.91
N GLU A 46 11.50 -24.18 -2.46
CA GLU A 46 12.37 -25.03 -3.29
C GLU A 46 12.28 -26.47 -2.81
N SER A 47 11.98 -27.42 -3.71
CA SER A 47 11.89 -28.87 -3.40
C SER A 47 11.15 -29.16 -2.08
N ASN A 48 9.97 -28.52 -1.91
CA ASN A 48 9.09 -28.57 -0.73
C ASN A 48 9.61 -27.94 0.58
N ASN A 49 10.79 -27.34 0.59
CA ASN A 49 11.31 -26.58 1.73
C ASN A 49 11.10 -25.08 1.49
N TRP A 50 10.82 -24.35 2.57
CA TRP A 50 10.76 -22.90 2.55
C TRP A 50 12.08 -22.28 3.04
N TYR A 51 12.41 -21.16 2.42
CA TYR A 51 13.60 -20.38 2.72
C TYR A 51 13.23 -18.91 2.86
N GLU A 52 13.76 -18.24 3.87
CA GLU A 52 13.69 -16.78 3.96
C GLU A 52 14.81 -16.18 3.09
N GLN A 53 14.44 -15.21 2.25
CA GLN A 53 15.39 -14.42 1.48
C GLN A 53 16.08 -13.45 2.42
N CYS A 54 17.42 -13.49 2.44
CA CYS A 54 18.24 -12.62 3.25
C CYS A 54 19.28 -11.90 2.38
N ILE A 55 19.84 -10.82 2.93
CA ILE A 55 20.93 -10.06 2.33
C ILE A 55 22.13 -10.17 3.28
N GLY A 56 23.29 -10.51 2.73
CA GLY A 56 24.51 -10.67 3.51
C GLY A 56 25.73 -10.31 2.68
N PHE A 57 26.89 -10.28 3.33
CA PHE A 57 28.14 -10.03 2.64
C PHE A 57 28.65 -11.30 1.96
N LYS A 58 29.02 -11.18 0.68
CA LYS A 58 29.60 -12.29 -0.09
C LYS A 58 30.95 -12.74 0.47
N ASN A 59 31.74 -11.77 0.96
CA ASN A 59 33.10 -12.00 1.48
C ASN A 59 33.25 -11.35 2.87
N SER A 60 34.21 -11.84 3.66
CA SER A 60 34.57 -11.31 4.99
C SER A 60 34.88 -9.81 5.02
N ASN A 61 35.36 -9.26 3.90
CA ASN A 61 35.72 -7.84 3.76
C ASN A 61 34.50 -6.89 3.69
N LYS A 62 33.27 -7.40 3.75
CA LYS A 62 32.01 -6.63 3.80
C LYS A 62 31.78 -5.60 2.67
N LYS A 63 32.46 -5.76 1.52
CA LYS A 63 32.35 -4.81 0.39
C LYS A 63 31.19 -5.12 -0.57
N ASN A 64 30.82 -6.39 -0.71
CA ASN A 64 29.83 -6.83 -1.68
C ASN A 64 28.66 -7.51 -0.96
N ILE A 65 27.47 -6.94 -1.07
CA ILE A 65 26.24 -7.59 -0.60
C ILE A 65 25.69 -8.53 -1.67
N THR A 66 25.08 -9.62 -1.23
CA THR A 66 24.44 -10.61 -2.11
C THR A 66 23.21 -11.16 -1.42
N TYR A 67 22.32 -11.70 -2.24
CA TYR A 67 21.21 -12.49 -1.75
C TYR A 67 21.69 -13.87 -1.31
N TYR A 68 21.09 -14.38 -0.24
CA TYR A 68 21.18 -15.79 0.14
C TYR A 68 19.84 -16.26 0.72
N LYS A 69 19.61 -17.57 0.70
CA LYS A 69 18.38 -18.20 1.17
C LYS A 69 18.66 -18.96 2.45
N ASN A 70 18.05 -18.52 3.55
CA ASN A 70 18.15 -19.22 4.82
C ASN A 70 17.01 -20.22 4.96
N LYS A 71 17.32 -21.51 5.14
CA LYS A 71 16.29 -22.54 5.31
C LYS A 71 15.53 -22.29 6.60
N ILE A 72 14.21 -22.31 6.54
CA ILE A 72 13.35 -22.13 7.71
C ILE A 72 12.51 -23.38 7.97
N ASN A 73 12.01 -23.51 9.19
CA ASN A 73 11.05 -24.55 9.52
C ASN A 73 9.74 -24.29 8.77
N ASN A 74 9.30 -25.22 7.93
CA ASN A 74 8.06 -25.13 7.17
C ASN A 74 6.82 -24.85 8.04
N ASN A 75 6.81 -25.29 9.30
CA ASN A 75 5.71 -25.00 10.23
C ASN A 75 5.56 -23.49 10.49
N SER A 76 6.65 -22.72 10.44
CA SER A 76 6.61 -21.26 10.62
C SER A 76 5.85 -20.53 9.51
N ILE A 77 5.77 -21.13 8.31
CA ILE A 77 5.03 -20.57 7.17
C ILE A 77 3.52 -20.80 7.29
N LYS A 78 3.08 -21.82 8.05
CA LYS A 78 1.64 -22.14 8.20
C LYS A 78 0.81 -20.95 8.67
N LYS A 79 1.39 -20.03 9.46
CA LYS A 79 0.70 -18.80 9.89
C LYS A 79 0.25 -17.87 8.74
N TYR A 80 0.85 -18.01 7.55
CA TYR A 80 0.49 -17.25 6.36
C TYR A 80 -0.63 -17.91 5.53
N SER A 81 -1.06 -19.13 5.88
CA SER A 81 -2.12 -19.86 5.15
C SER A 81 -3.48 -19.16 5.15
N LYS A 82 -3.73 -18.29 6.14
CA LYS A 82 -4.92 -17.41 6.17
C LYS A 82 -4.94 -16.37 5.05
N PHE A 83 -3.79 -16.07 4.43
CA PHE A 83 -3.66 -15.05 3.38
C PHE A 83 -3.29 -15.64 2.03
N TYR A 84 -2.54 -16.75 2.06
CA TYR A 84 -1.95 -17.38 0.88
C TYR A 84 -2.26 -18.87 0.82
N ASN A 85 -2.45 -19.39 -0.40
CA ASN A 85 -2.40 -20.82 -0.66
C ASN A 85 -0.92 -21.26 -0.68
N ILE A 86 -0.43 -21.72 0.47
CA ILE A 86 0.97 -22.14 0.69
C ILE A 86 1.38 -23.33 -0.20
N ASN A 87 0.43 -24.19 -0.57
CA ASN A 87 0.72 -25.36 -1.40
C ASN A 87 1.03 -24.95 -2.84
N LYS A 88 0.23 -24.02 -3.38
CA LYS A 88 0.39 -23.52 -4.76
C LYS A 88 1.41 -22.39 -4.88
N SER A 89 1.68 -21.65 -3.81
CA SER A 89 2.62 -20.52 -3.84
C SER A 89 4.07 -21.02 -3.86
N LYS A 90 4.88 -20.43 -4.74
CA LYS A 90 6.35 -20.60 -4.77
C LYS A 90 7.08 -19.48 -4.02
N ILE A 91 6.42 -18.35 -3.83
CA ILE A 91 6.95 -17.19 -3.12
C ILE A 91 5.85 -16.61 -2.23
N LEU A 92 6.26 -16.03 -1.09
CA LEU A 92 5.40 -15.26 -0.21
C LEU A 92 6.11 -13.96 0.15
N GLU A 93 5.39 -12.85 0.08
CA GLU A 93 5.83 -11.55 0.59
C GLU A 93 4.90 -11.16 1.73
N TYR A 94 5.46 -10.77 2.87
CA TYR A 94 4.68 -10.39 4.04
C TYR A 94 5.24 -9.14 4.70
N PRO A 95 4.46 -8.05 4.82
CA PRO A 95 4.93 -6.83 5.44
C PRO A 95 5.03 -7.01 6.96
N ASN A 96 6.19 -6.66 7.52
CA ASN A 96 6.46 -6.76 8.94
C ASN A 96 5.54 -5.83 9.73
N ASN A 97 5.05 -6.31 10.87
CA ASN A 97 4.20 -5.55 11.81
C ASN A 97 2.88 -5.01 11.23
N ILE A 98 2.47 -5.41 10.02
CA ILE A 98 1.22 -4.93 9.41
C ILE A 98 -0.02 -5.25 10.26
N GLU A 99 -0.04 -6.41 10.92
CA GLU A 99 -1.15 -6.77 11.82
C GLU A 99 -1.28 -5.78 12.97
N THR A 100 -0.18 -5.31 13.57
CA THR A 100 -0.19 -4.35 14.68
C THR A 100 -0.77 -3.00 14.26
N TYR A 101 -0.39 -2.51 13.08
CA TYR A 101 -0.91 -1.25 12.53
C TYR A 101 -2.38 -1.36 12.18
N LEU A 102 -2.78 -2.42 11.47
CA LEU A 102 -4.17 -2.62 11.08
C LEU A 102 -5.08 -2.90 12.30
N ASN A 103 -4.57 -3.54 13.36
CA ASN A 103 -5.30 -3.67 14.62
C ASN A 103 -5.51 -2.33 15.32
N SER A 104 -4.51 -1.44 15.28
CA SER A 104 -4.61 -0.07 15.79
C SER A 104 -5.65 0.74 15.01
N ILE A 105 -5.57 0.71 13.68
CA ILE A 105 -6.57 1.33 12.79
C ILE A 105 -7.96 0.75 13.07
N SER A 106 -8.05 -0.56 13.31
CA SER A 106 -9.33 -1.22 13.58
C SER A 106 -9.99 -0.73 14.87
N LYS A 107 -9.20 -0.46 15.92
CA LYS A 107 -9.71 0.12 17.17
C LYS A 107 -10.28 1.52 16.93
N ILE A 108 -9.58 2.33 16.15
CA ILE A 108 -10.03 3.69 15.81
C ILE A 108 -11.33 3.64 15.03
N ILE A 109 -11.41 2.84 13.95
CA ILE A 109 -12.64 2.69 13.15
C ILE A 109 -13.83 2.31 14.04
N LYS A 110 -13.65 1.33 14.94
CA LYS A 110 -14.71 0.89 15.85
C LYS A 110 -15.18 1.98 16.79
N ASN A 111 -14.25 2.56 17.54
CA ASN A 111 -14.57 3.49 18.61
C ASN A 111 -15.10 4.82 18.08
N ASN A 112 -14.69 5.19 16.87
CA ASN A 112 -14.93 6.51 16.30
C ASN A 112 -15.94 6.48 15.16
N ASN A 113 -16.67 5.40 14.90
CA ASN A 113 -17.51 5.29 13.69
C ASN A 113 -16.75 5.67 12.40
N GLY A 114 -15.50 5.23 12.32
CA GLY A 114 -14.56 5.72 11.32
C GLY A 114 -14.65 5.02 9.96
N ILE A 115 -14.00 5.64 8.99
CA ILE A 115 -13.75 5.09 7.66
C ILE A 115 -12.24 5.12 7.42
N PHE A 116 -11.69 4.01 6.95
CA PHE A 116 -10.31 3.92 6.49
C PHE A 116 -10.30 3.77 4.97
N LEU A 117 -9.60 4.68 4.30
CA LEU A 117 -9.44 4.73 2.86
C LEU A 117 -7.95 4.64 2.52
N MET A 118 -7.59 3.67 1.69
CA MET A 118 -6.22 3.43 1.27
C MET A 118 -6.09 3.49 -0.24
N PHE A 119 -4.97 4.02 -0.70
CA PHE A 119 -4.53 3.98 -2.08
C PHE A 119 -3.11 3.43 -2.14
N ASP A 120 -2.92 2.30 -2.81
CA ASP A 120 -1.61 1.65 -2.88
C ASP A 120 -1.48 0.74 -4.11
N TYR A 121 -0.23 0.39 -4.45
CA TYR A 121 0.05 -0.68 -5.42
C TYR A 121 -0.31 -2.03 -4.81
N GLY A 122 -0.86 -2.94 -5.60
CA GLY A 122 -1.24 -4.22 -5.03
C GLY A 122 -2.00 -5.16 -5.93
N TYR A 123 -2.39 -6.28 -5.34
CA TYR A 123 -3.15 -7.34 -5.98
C TYR A 123 -4.05 -8.07 -4.98
N SER A 124 -5.09 -8.75 -5.50
CA SER A 124 -5.93 -9.66 -4.73
C SER A 124 -5.75 -11.08 -5.27
N SER A 125 -4.77 -11.81 -4.74
CA SER A 125 -4.50 -13.21 -5.12
C SER A 125 -4.17 -14.02 -3.87
N VAL A 126 -4.60 -15.29 -3.85
CA VAL A 126 -4.15 -16.25 -2.84
C VAL A 126 -2.79 -16.86 -3.20
N ILE A 127 -2.33 -16.70 -4.44
CA ILE A 127 -0.98 -17.09 -4.86
C ILE A 127 -0.06 -15.90 -4.68
N GLY A 128 1.02 -16.08 -3.92
CA GLY A 128 2.02 -15.04 -3.71
C GLY A 128 2.83 -14.72 -4.96
N LYS A 129 3.35 -13.48 -5.02
CA LYS A 129 4.12 -12.94 -6.14
C LYS A 129 5.43 -12.32 -5.64
N ASN A 130 6.42 -12.23 -6.53
CA ASN A 130 7.64 -11.46 -6.30
C ASN A 130 7.42 -10.05 -6.83
N THR A 131 7.39 -9.07 -5.94
CA THR A 131 6.96 -7.71 -6.30
C THR A 131 7.89 -6.62 -5.77
N ILE A 132 8.88 -6.97 -4.93
CA ILE A 132 9.92 -6.04 -4.51
C ILE A 132 10.60 -5.44 -5.74
N ARG A 133 10.71 -4.12 -5.76
CA ARG A 133 11.41 -3.37 -6.80
C ARG A 133 12.08 -2.14 -6.21
N ALA A 134 13.27 -1.85 -6.72
CA ALA A 134 13.99 -0.61 -6.44
C ALA A 134 13.76 0.36 -7.61
N ILE A 135 13.40 1.60 -7.32
CA ILE A 135 13.08 2.62 -8.31
C ILE A 135 14.02 3.81 -8.11
N LYS A 136 14.68 4.23 -9.18
CA LYS A 136 15.53 5.44 -9.20
C LYS A 136 15.27 6.20 -10.49
N LYS A 137 14.96 7.49 -10.39
CA LYS A 137 14.66 8.37 -11.54
C LYS A 137 13.64 7.74 -12.52
N HIS A 138 12.54 7.21 -11.97
CA HIS A 138 11.45 6.54 -12.71
C HIS A 138 11.86 5.28 -13.49
N LYS A 139 12.94 4.60 -13.11
CA LYS A 139 13.37 3.33 -13.70
C LYS A 139 13.58 2.28 -12.61
N VAL A 140 13.25 1.04 -12.93
CA VAL A 140 13.58 -0.11 -12.08
C VAL A 140 15.09 -0.33 -12.13
N VAL A 141 15.72 -0.42 -10.97
CA VAL A 141 17.16 -0.64 -10.81
C VAL A 141 17.44 -1.90 -10.00
N ASP A 142 18.69 -2.36 -10.03
CA ASP A 142 19.15 -3.46 -9.20
C ASP A 142 19.25 -2.99 -7.74
N LEU A 143 18.43 -3.57 -6.88
CA LEU A 143 18.36 -3.23 -5.46
C LEU A 143 19.73 -3.34 -4.79
N LEU A 144 20.49 -4.41 -5.02
CA LEU A 144 21.75 -4.62 -4.30
C LEU A 144 22.90 -3.72 -4.79
N LYS A 145 22.75 -3.07 -5.94
CA LYS A 145 23.73 -2.12 -6.47
C LYS A 145 23.41 -0.67 -6.09
N GLU A 146 22.14 -0.32 -6.01
CA GLU A 146 21.67 1.07 -5.86
C GLU A 146 20.98 1.35 -4.52
N TYR A 147 20.98 0.40 -3.56
CA TYR A 147 20.20 0.43 -2.31
C TYR A 147 20.30 1.69 -1.45
N THR A 148 21.30 2.55 -1.64
CA THR A 148 21.45 3.80 -0.87
C THR A 148 20.63 4.96 -1.45
N ASP A 149 20.40 4.97 -2.77
CA ASP A 149 19.86 6.12 -3.51
C ASP A 149 18.65 5.73 -4.38
N CYS A 150 17.89 4.73 -3.94
CA CYS A 150 16.68 4.26 -4.62
C CYS A 150 15.52 4.08 -3.63
N ASP A 151 14.30 4.25 -4.14
CA ASP A 151 13.09 3.92 -3.40
C ASP A 151 12.79 2.42 -3.54
N ILE A 152 12.53 1.77 -2.42
CA ILE A 152 12.17 0.34 -2.38
C ILE A 152 10.66 0.26 -2.12
N THR A 153 9.94 -0.41 -3.02
CA THR A 153 8.49 -0.61 -2.93
C THR A 153 8.15 -2.07 -3.26
N PHE A 154 6.94 -2.50 -2.92
CA PHE A 154 6.39 -3.80 -3.27
C PHE A 154 4.87 -3.69 -3.44
N ASP A 155 4.26 -4.65 -4.14
CA ASP A 155 2.81 -4.69 -4.29
C ASP A 155 2.16 -5.32 -3.06
N ILE A 156 1.24 -4.59 -2.44
CA ILE A 156 0.47 -5.10 -1.31
C ILE A 156 -0.48 -6.21 -1.75
N ASN A 157 -0.38 -7.38 -1.12
CA ASN A 157 -1.46 -8.35 -1.22
C ASN A 157 -2.66 -7.89 -0.37
N PHE A 158 -3.67 -7.33 -1.02
CA PHE A 158 -4.87 -6.79 -0.36
C PHE A 158 -5.66 -7.83 0.43
N ASN A 159 -5.47 -9.13 0.16
CA ASN A 159 -6.06 -10.18 0.99
C ASN A 159 -5.53 -10.17 2.42
N ILE A 160 -4.31 -9.68 2.66
CA ILE A 160 -3.77 -9.51 4.02
C ILE A 160 -4.64 -8.52 4.79
N LEU A 161 -4.90 -7.33 4.21
CA LEU A 161 -5.72 -6.28 4.82
C LEU A 161 -7.14 -6.77 5.06
N LYS A 162 -7.78 -7.32 4.02
CA LYS A 162 -9.15 -7.85 4.07
C LYS A 162 -9.32 -8.88 5.18
N ASN A 163 -8.38 -9.82 5.32
CA ASN A 163 -8.44 -10.83 6.37
C ASN A 163 -8.21 -10.27 7.77
N ILE A 164 -7.28 -9.32 7.95
CA ILE A 164 -7.05 -8.70 9.26
C ILE A 164 -8.26 -7.88 9.69
N PHE A 165 -8.79 -7.01 8.81
CA PHE A 165 -9.99 -6.23 9.10
C PHE A 165 -11.21 -7.10 9.36
N LYS A 166 -11.42 -8.17 8.57
CA LYS A 166 -12.52 -9.12 8.79
C LYS A 166 -12.45 -9.77 10.17
N ARG A 167 -11.27 -10.22 10.62
CA ARG A 167 -11.07 -10.77 11.99
C ARG A 167 -11.39 -9.75 13.07
N ASN A 168 -11.17 -8.47 12.76
CA ASN A 168 -11.53 -7.37 13.63
C ASN A 168 -12.98 -6.91 13.45
N ASN A 169 -13.87 -7.64 12.78
CA ASN A 169 -15.27 -7.25 12.55
C ASN A 169 -15.43 -5.91 11.80
N ILE A 170 -14.47 -5.55 10.96
CA ILE A 170 -14.51 -4.37 10.10
C ILE A 170 -14.89 -4.82 8.69
N GLN A 171 -15.88 -4.15 8.11
CA GLN A 171 -16.35 -4.48 6.77
C GLN A 171 -15.42 -3.90 5.71
N ASN A 172 -15.21 -4.66 4.64
CA ASN A 172 -14.64 -4.13 3.40
C ASN A 172 -15.77 -3.50 2.61
N ILE A 173 -15.71 -2.18 2.39
CA ILE A 173 -16.66 -1.45 1.56
C ILE A 173 -16.42 -1.80 0.09
N GLY A 174 -15.15 -1.85 -0.32
CA GLY A 174 -14.81 -2.10 -1.71
C GLY A 174 -13.30 -2.11 -1.98
N THR A 175 -12.94 -2.69 -3.11
CA THR A 175 -11.59 -2.66 -3.68
C THR A 175 -11.74 -2.45 -5.17
N VAL A 176 -11.33 -1.29 -5.66
CA VAL A 176 -11.46 -0.90 -7.07
C VAL A 176 -10.13 -0.33 -7.57
N SER A 177 -9.92 -0.28 -8.89
CA SER A 177 -8.75 0.39 -9.43
C SER A 177 -8.82 1.90 -9.18
N GLN A 178 -7.66 2.56 -9.12
CA GLN A 178 -7.58 4.02 -8.98
C GLN A 178 -8.33 4.73 -10.11
N ASN A 179 -8.17 4.23 -11.33
CA ASN A 179 -8.89 4.71 -12.49
C ASN A 179 -10.41 4.74 -12.25
N PHE A 180 -10.98 3.59 -11.86
CA PHE A 180 -12.41 3.47 -11.59
C PHE A 180 -12.85 4.43 -10.49
N PHE A 181 -12.12 4.46 -9.37
CA PHE A 181 -12.44 5.31 -8.23
C PHE A 181 -12.48 6.79 -8.59
N LEU A 182 -11.42 7.30 -9.25
CA LEU A 182 -11.31 8.71 -9.58
C LEU A 182 -12.34 9.15 -10.63
N GLN A 183 -12.60 8.30 -11.64
CA GLN A 183 -13.65 8.57 -12.62
C GLN A 183 -15.03 8.62 -11.95
N LYS A 184 -15.34 7.69 -11.06
CA LYS A 184 -16.60 7.68 -10.30
C LYS A 184 -16.79 8.89 -9.39
N LEU A 185 -15.70 9.51 -8.94
CA LEU A 185 -15.73 10.76 -8.17
C LEU A 185 -15.76 12.03 -9.04
N GLY A 186 -15.78 11.89 -10.36
CA GLY A 186 -15.94 12.99 -11.29
C GLY A 186 -14.64 13.76 -11.58
N ILE A 187 -13.50 13.07 -11.68
CA ILE A 187 -12.21 13.70 -11.99
C ILE A 187 -12.22 14.44 -13.33
N MET A 188 -12.97 13.96 -14.33
CA MET A 188 -13.04 14.58 -15.66
C MET A 188 -13.86 15.87 -15.64
N GLU A 189 -15.00 15.86 -14.96
CA GLU A 189 -15.86 17.01 -14.75
C GLU A 189 -15.13 18.10 -13.96
N ARG A 190 -14.27 17.70 -13.01
CA ARG A 190 -13.38 18.63 -12.32
C ARG A 190 -12.33 19.21 -13.26
N ALA A 191 -11.73 18.40 -14.14
CA ALA A 191 -10.74 18.85 -15.10
C ALA A 191 -11.32 19.88 -16.08
N ASP A 192 -12.50 19.61 -16.63
CA ASP A 192 -13.19 20.50 -17.56
C ASP A 192 -13.46 21.87 -16.94
N ARG A 193 -13.81 21.91 -15.64
CA ARG A 193 -14.02 23.18 -14.92
C ARG A 193 -12.72 23.95 -14.71
N ILE A 194 -11.61 23.26 -14.46
CA ILE A 194 -10.31 23.90 -14.25
C ILE A 194 -9.80 24.52 -15.56
N ILE A 195 -9.98 23.84 -16.69
CA ILE A 195 -9.42 24.23 -18.00
C ILE A 195 -10.00 25.55 -18.54
N LYS A 196 -11.26 25.88 -18.20
CA LYS A 196 -12.02 26.99 -18.83
C LYS A 196 -11.31 28.34 -18.88
N ASN A 197 -10.40 28.64 -17.94
CA ASN A 197 -9.70 29.93 -17.86
C ASN A 197 -8.17 29.76 -17.63
N GLN A 198 -7.55 28.75 -18.22
CA GLN A 198 -6.12 28.46 -18.03
C GLN A 198 -5.34 28.62 -19.34
N ASP A 199 -4.04 28.89 -19.23
CA ASP A 199 -3.14 28.93 -20.36
C ASP A 199 -2.85 27.53 -20.92
N ALA A 200 -2.39 27.47 -22.18
CA ALA A 200 -2.15 26.21 -22.89
C ALA A 200 -1.15 25.28 -22.17
N VAL A 201 -0.15 25.83 -21.45
CA VAL A 201 0.85 25.03 -20.74
C VAL A 201 0.21 24.36 -19.53
N THR A 202 -0.56 25.12 -18.75
CA THR A 202 -1.32 24.59 -17.60
C THR A 202 -2.32 23.51 -18.03
N ILE A 203 -3.04 23.73 -19.13
CA ILE A 203 -3.98 22.75 -19.68
C ILE A 203 -3.25 21.44 -20.05
N LYS A 204 -2.14 21.54 -20.79
CA LYS A 204 -1.34 20.38 -21.18
C LYS A 204 -0.84 19.60 -19.95
N ASN A 205 -0.32 20.29 -18.95
CA ASN A 205 0.18 19.67 -17.72
C ASN A 205 -0.93 18.97 -16.93
N LEU A 206 -2.11 19.57 -16.86
CA LEU A 206 -3.28 18.95 -16.21
C LEU A 206 -3.70 17.67 -16.92
N ILE A 207 -3.81 17.70 -18.26
CA ILE A 207 -4.19 16.53 -19.07
C ILE A 207 -3.18 15.39 -18.86
N LEU A 208 -1.88 15.69 -18.92
CA LEU A 208 -0.84 14.69 -18.68
C LEU A 208 -0.91 14.10 -17.27
N SER A 209 -1.20 14.93 -16.27
CA SER A 209 -1.33 14.49 -14.87
C SER A 209 -2.54 13.58 -14.68
N ILE A 210 -3.69 13.94 -15.24
CA ILE A 210 -4.90 13.11 -15.19
C ILE A 210 -4.68 11.80 -15.93
N ASN A 211 -4.11 11.83 -17.13
CA ASN A 211 -3.77 10.62 -17.87
C ASN A 211 -2.86 9.71 -17.04
N LYS A 212 -1.84 10.24 -16.37
CA LYS A 212 -0.98 9.43 -15.49
C LYS A 212 -1.76 8.75 -14.35
N LEU A 213 -2.74 9.44 -13.76
CA LEU A 213 -3.56 8.93 -12.66
C LEU A 213 -4.56 7.86 -13.10
N ILE A 214 -5.21 8.03 -14.26
CA ILE A 214 -6.35 7.19 -14.64
C ILE A 214 -6.06 6.22 -15.79
N ASN A 215 -4.98 6.41 -16.55
CA ASN A 215 -4.68 5.51 -17.68
C ASN A 215 -4.35 4.10 -17.17
N PRO A 216 -5.04 3.05 -17.69
CA PRO A 216 -4.77 1.66 -17.35
C PRO A 216 -3.32 1.18 -17.54
N LYS A 217 -2.57 1.80 -18.46
CA LYS A 217 -1.15 1.47 -18.73
C LYS A 217 -0.19 2.21 -17.80
N GLU A 218 -0.68 3.20 -17.06
CA GLU A 218 0.06 3.97 -16.06
C GLU A 218 -0.38 3.52 -14.65
N MET A 219 -0.69 4.46 -13.75
CA MET A 219 -1.12 4.14 -12.39
C MET A 219 -2.56 3.62 -12.32
N GLY A 220 -3.38 3.85 -13.35
CA GLY A 220 -4.82 3.66 -13.30
C GLY A 220 -5.27 2.26 -12.87
N ASN A 221 -4.57 1.21 -13.33
CA ASN A 221 -4.86 -0.19 -12.95
C ASN A 221 -3.83 -0.80 -11.99
N ALA A 222 -2.61 -0.27 -11.92
CA ALA A 222 -1.60 -0.75 -10.98
C ALA A 222 -1.95 -0.35 -9.53
N PHE A 223 -2.56 0.83 -9.39
CA PHE A 223 -2.93 1.43 -8.12
C PHE A 223 -4.41 1.17 -7.80
N HIS A 224 -4.73 0.92 -6.55
CA HIS A 224 -6.09 0.56 -6.14
C HIS A 224 -6.57 1.38 -4.95
N ALA A 225 -7.86 1.70 -4.95
CA ALA A 225 -8.56 2.27 -3.81
C ALA A 225 -9.22 1.14 -3.00
N LEU A 226 -9.03 1.15 -1.68
CA LEU A 226 -9.68 0.23 -0.75
C LEU A 226 -10.31 1.02 0.39
N ALA A 227 -11.54 0.66 0.77
CA ALA A 227 -12.21 1.28 1.91
C ALA A 227 -12.74 0.25 2.91
N PHE A 228 -12.64 0.60 4.19
CA PHE A 228 -13.05 -0.23 5.32
C PHE A 228 -13.77 0.62 6.37
N SER A 229 -14.81 0.06 7.00
CA SER A 229 -15.61 0.79 8.00
C SER A 229 -16.31 -0.15 9.00
N ASN A 230 -17.06 0.43 9.94
CA ASN A 230 -18.01 -0.33 10.75
C ASN A 230 -19.18 -0.85 9.88
N LYS A 231 -19.76 -2.01 10.26
CA LYS A 231 -20.84 -2.68 9.49
C LYS A 231 -22.06 -1.81 9.17
N ASN A 232 -22.34 -0.81 10.01
CA ASN A 232 -23.53 0.04 9.86
C ASN A 232 -23.28 1.27 8.97
N CYS A 233 -22.06 1.45 8.47
CA CYS A 233 -21.70 2.55 7.59
C CYS A 233 -22.23 2.30 6.17
N LYS A 234 -23.06 3.21 5.65
CA LYS A 234 -23.62 3.15 4.29
C LYS A 234 -22.73 3.79 3.22
N PHE A 235 -21.49 4.15 3.55
CA PHE A 235 -20.57 4.76 2.60
C PHE A 235 -20.17 3.77 1.50
N ASN A 236 -20.36 4.18 0.25
CA ASN A 236 -19.99 3.41 -0.95
C ASN A 236 -19.52 4.29 -2.12
N LEU A 237 -19.40 5.61 -1.91
CA LEU A 237 -19.07 6.57 -2.95
C LEU A 237 -17.68 6.27 -3.55
N GLY A 238 -17.61 6.19 -4.88
CA GLY A 238 -16.39 5.82 -5.62
C GLY A 238 -16.12 4.32 -5.70
N PHE A 239 -16.93 3.47 -5.03
CA PHE A 239 -16.78 2.01 -5.03
C PHE A 239 -17.90 1.27 -5.78
N ILE A 240 -18.92 1.99 -6.29
CA ILE A 240 -20.06 1.46 -7.07
C ILE A 240 -20.18 2.21 -8.40
#